data_AF-A0AAN6IKU2-F1
#
_entry.id   AF-A0AAN6IKU2-F1
#
_cell.length_a   1.000
_cell.length_b   1.000
_cell.length_c   1.000
_cell.angle_alpha   90.00
_cell.angle_beta   90.00
_cell.angle_gamma   90.00
#
_symmetry.space_group_name_H-M   'P 1'
#
loop_
_entity.id
_entity.type
_entity.pdbx_description
1 polymer ?
#
loop_
_entity_poly.entity_id
_entity_poly.type
_entity_poly.pdbx_seq_one_letter_code
_entity_poly.pdbx_strand_id
1 'polypeptide(L)'
;MITLGKRGTVHDRHQIEAYLFQAKAVVPLLMDTYAKRFATRPGGFTRVIPIGYRKGDHAPMAVIEILNTDKPEAEVSFSYLVRSLASMQLNEETKIVNAALAPTFDAKAVYPNKRAFKQALDEQAIKERFAMKIKKAMTNAKLSAEQLQEIVDKDVEHTKELYEKEDSKKINAYVKEIWPENAPSLR
;
A
#
# COMPACT_ATOMS: atom_id res chain seq x y z
N MET A 1 2.69 -1.54 -25.67
CA MET A 1 1.94 -0.26 -25.71
C MET A 1 2.76 0.92 -25.22
N ILE A 2 3.17 0.99 -23.93
CA ILE A 2 3.98 2.13 -23.42
C ILE A 2 5.28 2.32 -24.22
N THR A 3 5.99 1.23 -24.56
CA THR A 3 7.19 1.30 -25.41
C THR A 3 6.92 1.92 -26.79
N LEU A 4 5.79 1.58 -27.41
CA LEU A 4 5.37 2.17 -28.70
C LEU A 4 5.06 3.66 -28.54
N GLY A 5 4.34 4.02 -27.48
CA GLY A 5 4.04 5.42 -27.15
C GLY A 5 5.31 6.25 -26.95
N LYS A 6 6.34 5.67 -26.30
CA LYS A 6 7.65 6.29 -26.10
C LYS A 6 8.46 6.48 -27.38
N ARG A 7 8.33 5.59 -28.37
CA ARG A 7 8.99 5.74 -29.69
C ARG A 7 8.34 6.85 -30.52
N GLY A 8 7.03 6.98 -30.44
CA GLY A 8 6.32 8.17 -30.93
C GLY A 8 6.14 8.26 -32.46
N THR A 9 6.48 7.23 -33.24
CA THR A 9 6.37 7.31 -34.72
C THR A 9 4.93 7.16 -35.20
N VAL A 10 4.63 7.61 -36.43
CA VAL A 10 3.32 7.41 -37.07
C VAL A 10 2.97 5.92 -37.20
N HIS A 11 3.97 5.10 -37.50
CA HIS A 11 3.80 3.65 -37.55
C HIS A 11 3.42 3.06 -36.18
N ASP A 12 4.12 3.45 -35.13
CA ASP A 12 3.82 3.02 -33.76
C ASP A 12 2.40 3.49 -33.35
N ARG A 13 2.00 4.69 -33.77
CA ARG A 13 0.64 5.21 -33.52
C ARG A 13 -0.42 4.32 -34.15
N HIS A 14 -0.28 3.95 -35.42
CA HIS A 14 -1.24 3.05 -36.08
C HIS A 14 -1.29 1.67 -35.40
N GLN A 15 -0.15 1.15 -34.93
CA GLN A 15 -0.13 -0.10 -34.16
C GLN A 15 -0.92 0.03 -32.84
N ILE A 16 -0.79 1.15 -32.13
CA ILE A 16 -1.54 1.41 -30.89
C ILE A 16 -3.04 1.55 -31.19
N GLU A 17 -3.39 2.30 -32.24
CA GLU A 17 -4.79 2.52 -32.65
C GLU A 17 -5.49 1.22 -33.06
N ALA A 18 -4.76 0.30 -33.70
CA ALA A 18 -5.29 -1.02 -34.08
C ALA A 18 -5.50 -1.96 -32.87
N TYR A 19 -4.72 -1.80 -31.80
CA TYR A 19 -4.77 -2.68 -30.63
C TYR A 19 -5.78 -2.24 -29.55
N LEU A 20 -6.00 -0.94 -29.39
CA LEU A 20 -6.80 -0.39 -28.29
C LEU A 20 -8.25 -0.11 -28.69
N PHE A 21 -9.21 -0.60 -27.90
CA PHE A 21 -10.63 -0.32 -28.11
C PHE A 21 -10.99 1.18 -28.07
N GLN A 22 -10.41 1.94 -27.13
CA GLN A 22 -10.65 3.38 -26.96
C GLN A 22 -9.44 4.22 -27.38
N ALA A 23 -8.88 3.92 -28.55
CA ALA A 23 -7.63 4.52 -29.03
C ALA A 23 -7.63 6.06 -28.98
N LYS A 24 -8.73 6.73 -29.36
CA LYS A 24 -8.80 8.21 -29.36
C LYS A 24 -8.49 8.84 -28.01
N ALA A 25 -8.91 8.23 -26.91
CA ALA A 25 -8.65 8.72 -25.56
C ALA A 25 -7.28 8.29 -25.02
N VAL A 26 -6.83 7.07 -25.36
CA VAL A 26 -5.64 6.47 -24.76
C VAL A 26 -4.35 6.80 -25.50
N VAL A 27 -4.39 7.00 -26.82
CA VAL A 27 -3.20 7.32 -27.64
C VAL A 27 -2.51 8.60 -27.17
N PRO A 28 -3.21 9.74 -26.94
CA PRO A 28 -2.56 10.94 -26.40
C PRO A 28 -1.92 10.70 -25.03
N LEU A 29 -2.59 9.96 -24.14
CA LEU A 29 -2.02 9.61 -22.83
C LEU A 29 -0.72 8.79 -22.98
N LEU A 30 -0.68 7.84 -23.90
CA LEU A 30 0.50 7.00 -24.14
C LEU A 30 1.67 7.77 -24.79
N MET A 31 1.38 8.59 -25.80
CA MET A 31 2.40 9.29 -26.60
C MET A 31 2.86 10.62 -25.98
N ASP A 32 2.05 11.23 -25.10
CA ASP A 32 2.40 12.49 -24.44
C ASP A 32 2.76 12.25 -22.97
N THR A 33 1.78 11.86 -22.15
CA THR A 33 1.94 11.80 -20.69
C THR A 33 2.90 10.69 -20.27
N TYR A 34 2.65 9.45 -20.71
CA TYR A 34 3.45 8.29 -20.34
C TYR A 34 4.79 8.23 -21.06
N ALA A 35 4.87 8.74 -22.30
CA ALA A 35 6.14 8.85 -23.01
C ALA A 35 7.12 9.77 -22.27
N LYS A 36 6.66 10.95 -21.82
CA LYS A 36 7.47 11.88 -21.01
C LYS A 36 7.84 11.27 -19.66
N ARG A 37 6.86 10.70 -18.94
CA ARG A 37 7.10 10.07 -17.63
C ARG A 37 8.14 8.95 -17.69
N PHE A 38 8.10 8.12 -18.72
CA PHE A 38 8.98 6.95 -18.84
C PHE A 38 10.15 7.15 -19.82
N ALA A 39 10.48 8.40 -20.18
CA ALA A 39 11.52 8.72 -21.16
C ALA A 39 12.88 8.11 -20.81
N THR A 40 13.27 8.14 -19.53
CA THR A 40 14.57 7.63 -19.04
C THR A 40 14.54 6.15 -18.66
N ARG A 41 13.35 5.53 -18.53
CA ARG A 41 13.20 4.17 -18.01
C ARG A 41 13.25 3.12 -19.13
N PRO A 42 14.16 2.12 -19.08
CA PRO A 42 14.30 1.10 -20.13
C PRO A 42 13.39 -0.13 -19.90
N GLY A 43 12.18 0.04 -19.34
CA GLY A 43 11.23 -1.05 -19.10
C GLY A 43 10.68 -1.10 -17.67
N GLY A 44 9.82 -2.09 -17.40
CA GLY A 44 9.19 -2.27 -16.09
C GLY A 44 8.33 -1.07 -15.71
N PHE A 45 7.29 -0.80 -16.51
CA PHE A 45 6.40 0.36 -16.34
C PHE A 45 5.22 0.11 -15.40
N THR A 46 4.95 -1.15 -15.08
CA THR A 46 3.82 -1.59 -14.27
C THR A 46 4.30 -2.38 -13.06
N ARG A 47 3.48 -2.43 -12.02
CA ARG A 47 3.67 -3.27 -10.84
C ARG A 47 2.40 -4.07 -10.57
N VAL A 48 2.55 -5.28 -10.06
CA VAL A 48 1.46 -6.16 -9.65
C VAL A 48 1.56 -6.35 -8.14
N ILE A 49 0.47 -6.04 -7.43
CA ILE A 49 0.38 -6.13 -5.97
C ILE A 49 -0.69 -7.18 -5.63
N PRO A 50 -0.34 -8.31 -4.99
CA PRO A 50 -1.33 -9.27 -4.54
C PRO A 50 -2.14 -8.69 -3.37
N ILE A 51 -3.46 -8.85 -3.42
CA ILE A 51 -4.39 -8.28 -2.41
C ILE A 51 -5.19 -9.34 -1.65
N GLY A 52 -4.98 -10.62 -1.94
CA GLY A 52 -5.65 -11.73 -1.28
C GLY A 52 -6.56 -12.50 -2.25
N TYR A 53 -7.62 -13.10 -1.71
CA TYR A 53 -8.53 -13.97 -2.46
C TYR A 53 -9.92 -13.37 -2.56
N ARG A 54 -10.57 -13.57 -3.71
CA ARG A 54 -11.95 -13.15 -3.93
C ARG A 54 -12.90 -13.98 -3.07
N LYS A 55 -13.85 -13.31 -2.43
CA LYS A 55 -14.91 -13.94 -1.63
C LYS A 55 -15.84 -14.75 -2.55
N GLY A 56 -16.06 -16.03 -2.23
CA GLY A 56 -16.95 -16.93 -2.95
C GLY A 56 -16.23 -18.05 -3.68
N ASP A 57 -15.27 -17.70 -4.55
CA ASP A 57 -14.54 -18.66 -5.38
C ASP A 57 -13.06 -18.81 -5.00
N HIS A 58 -12.59 -18.07 -3.99
CA HIS A 58 -11.21 -18.10 -3.51
C HIS A 58 -10.18 -17.87 -4.64
N ALA A 59 -10.54 -17.08 -5.66
CA ALA A 59 -9.63 -16.77 -6.75
C ALA A 59 -8.57 -15.75 -6.29
N PRO A 60 -7.27 -15.97 -6.56
CA PRO A 60 -6.23 -15.01 -6.18
C PRO A 60 -6.39 -13.70 -6.96
N MET A 61 -6.43 -12.58 -6.24
CA MET A 61 -6.60 -11.24 -6.79
C MET A 61 -5.31 -10.42 -6.67
N ALA A 62 -5.12 -9.52 -7.63
CA ALA A 62 -4.04 -8.55 -7.62
C ALA A 62 -4.49 -7.22 -8.23
N VAL A 63 -3.87 -6.12 -7.77
CA VAL A 63 -3.98 -4.80 -8.37
C VAL A 63 -2.80 -4.59 -9.30
N ILE A 64 -3.08 -4.14 -10.53
CA ILE A 64 -2.05 -3.74 -11.49
C ILE A 64 -2.01 -2.21 -11.52
N GLU A 65 -0.85 -1.63 -11.24
CA GLU A 65 -0.63 -0.19 -11.29
C GLU A 65 0.41 0.18 -12.35
N ILE A 66 0.26 1.39 -12.91
CA ILE A 66 1.30 2.05 -13.71
C ILE A 66 2.18 2.84 -12.76
N LEU A 67 3.50 2.65 -12.83
CA LEU A 67 4.44 3.34 -11.95
C LEU A 67 4.36 4.86 -12.07
N ASN A 68 4.60 5.55 -10.96
CA ASN A 68 4.60 7.00 -10.93
C ASN A 68 5.93 7.52 -10.40
N THR A 69 6.83 7.85 -11.33
CA THR A 69 8.15 8.41 -11.00
C THR A 69 8.06 9.78 -10.36
N ASP A 70 7.02 10.55 -10.69
CA ASP A 70 6.92 11.96 -10.33
C ASP A 70 6.19 12.14 -8.99
N LYS A 71 5.27 11.21 -8.68
CA LYS A 71 4.47 11.20 -7.44
C LYS A 71 4.38 9.79 -6.85
N PRO A 72 5.45 9.31 -6.19
CA PRO A 72 5.49 7.99 -5.57
C PRO A 72 4.50 7.83 -4.40
N GLU A 73 4.11 8.92 -3.75
CA GLU A 73 3.08 8.92 -2.69
C GLU A 73 1.70 8.48 -3.21
N ALA A 74 1.44 8.68 -4.51
CA ALA A 74 0.21 8.26 -5.16
C ALA A 74 0.24 6.78 -5.60
N GLU A 75 1.35 6.05 -5.37
CA GLU A 75 1.42 4.62 -5.67
C GLU A 75 0.61 3.82 -4.65
N VAL A 76 -0.09 2.79 -5.14
CA VAL A 76 -0.93 1.93 -4.31
C VAL A 76 -0.07 1.19 -3.28
N SER A 77 1.17 0.82 -3.64
CA SER A 77 2.11 0.21 -2.69
C SER A 77 2.47 1.12 -1.51
N PHE A 78 2.52 2.44 -1.75
CA PHE A 78 2.82 3.41 -0.70
C PHE A 78 1.63 3.53 0.24
N SER A 79 0.42 3.64 -0.32
CA SER A 79 -0.83 3.63 0.46
C SER A 79 -0.97 2.37 1.32
N TYR A 80 -0.69 1.17 0.79
CA TYR A 80 -0.71 -0.07 1.58
C TYR A 80 0.29 -0.05 2.74
N LEU A 81 1.48 0.50 2.53
CA LEU A 81 2.49 0.63 3.59
C LEU A 81 1.99 1.57 4.69
N VAL A 82 1.50 2.75 4.32
CA VAL A 82 0.92 3.72 5.26
C VAL A 82 -0.22 3.08 6.05
N ARG A 83 -1.14 2.38 5.37
CA ARG A 83 -2.26 1.67 6.00
C ARG A 83 -1.79 0.61 7.00
N SER A 84 -0.73 -0.13 6.66
CA SER A 84 -0.12 -1.12 7.55
C SER A 84 0.54 -0.49 8.77
N LEU A 85 1.17 0.68 8.62
CA LEU A 85 1.76 1.41 9.75
C LEU A 85 0.67 2.00 10.66
N ALA A 86 -0.38 2.56 10.06
CA ALA A 86 -1.51 3.11 10.78
C ALA A 86 -2.22 2.03 11.61
N SER A 87 -2.44 0.84 11.05
CA SER A 87 -3.06 -0.27 11.80
C SER A 87 -2.18 -0.76 12.95
N MET A 88 -0.86 -0.82 12.76
CA MET A 88 0.08 -1.14 13.85
C MET A 88 0.01 -0.07 14.95
N GLN A 89 -0.04 1.22 14.59
CA GLN A 89 -0.06 2.34 15.53
C GLN A 89 -1.34 2.39 16.34
N LEU A 90 -2.46 1.97 15.74
CA LEU A 90 -3.73 1.81 16.45
C LEU A 90 -3.66 0.68 17.49
N ASN A 91 -2.96 -0.41 17.19
CA ASN A 91 -2.85 -1.58 18.08
C ASN A 91 -1.84 -1.38 19.22
N GLU A 92 -0.72 -0.71 18.96
CA GLU A 92 0.39 -0.54 19.92
C GLU A 92 0.36 0.81 20.65
N GLU A 93 -0.59 1.70 20.32
CA GLU A 93 -0.77 3.05 20.88
C GLU A 93 0.51 3.93 20.92
N THR A 94 1.51 3.64 20.09
CA THR A 94 2.80 4.35 20.06
C THR A 94 3.18 4.76 18.64
N LYS A 95 4.02 5.80 18.50
CA LYS A 95 4.51 6.25 17.19
C LYS A 95 5.51 5.24 16.62
N ILE A 96 5.17 4.64 15.48
CA ILE A 96 5.84 3.43 15.00
C ILE A 96 6.97 3.70 14.00
N VAL A 97 6.96 4.80 13.24
CA VAL A 97 7.92 4.97 12.13
C VAL A 97 9.37 4.93 12.64
N ASN A 98 9.68 5.67 13.70
CA ASN A 98 11.03 5.69 14.28
C ASN A 98 11.37 4.37 14.99
N ALA A 99 10.40 3.73 15.64
CA ALA A 99 10.58 2.44 16.29
C ALA A 99 10.89 1.33 15.27
N ALA A 100 10.19 1.33 14.13
CA ALA A 100 10.38 0.37 13.05
C ALA A 100 11.72 0.54 12.33
N LEU A 101 12.32 1.72 12.38
CA LEU A 101 13.63 2.00 11.78
C LEU A 101 14.81 1.66 12.72
N ALA A 102 14.55 1.44 14.00
CA ALA A 102 15.57 1.11 14.99
C ALA A 102 16.21 -0.27 14.71
N PRO A 103 17.52 -0.44 14.96
CA PRO A 103 18.17 -1.74 14.84
C PRO A 103 17.55 -2.73 15.83
N THR A 104 17.18 -3.92 15.34
CA THR A 104 16.47 -4.95 16.11
C THR A 104 17.38 -6.01 16.73
N PHE A 105 18.67 -5.98 16.39
CA PHE A 105 19.64 -6.96 16.87
C PHE A 105 20.17 -6.59 18.25
N ASP A 106 19.81 -7.39 19.26
CA ASP A 106 20.42 -7.34 20.59
C ASP A 106 21.48 -8.43 20.73
N ALA A 107 22.74 -8.04 20.67
CA ALA A 107 23.89 -8.95 20.77
C ALA A 107 24.01 -9.63 22.15
N LYS A 108 23.33 -9.12 23.18
CA LYS A 108 23.41 -9.62 24.56
C LYS A 108 22.20 -10.48 24.95
N ALA A 109 21.24 -10.68 24.06
CA ALA A 109 20.06 -11.47 24.33
C ALA A 109 20.44 -12.95 24.58
N VAL A 110 20.10 -13.46 25.77
CA VAL A 110 20.26 -14.87 26.13
C VAL A 110 18.93 -15.57 25.90
N TYR A 111 18.94 -16.61 25.08
CA TYR A 111 17.73 -17.35 24.72
C TYR A 111 17.64 -18.66 25.51
N PRO A 112 16.45 -19.00 26.06
CA PRO A 112 16.29 -20.17 26.93
C PRO A 112 16.47 -21.50 26.21
N ASN A 113 16.22 -21.57 24.91
CA ASN A 113 16.43 -22.76 24.09
C ASN A 113 16.68 -22.42 22.61
N LYS A 114 17.14 -23.41 21.83
CA LYS A 114 17.41 -23.27 20.38
C LYS A 114 16.17 -22.84 19.58
N ARG A 115 14.97 -23.24 20.01
CA ARG A 115 13.72 -22.89 19.34
C ARG A 115 13.41 -21.39 19.49
N ALA A 116 13.53 -20.86 20.70
CA ALA A 116 13.33 -19.44 21.01
C ALA A 116 14.37 -18.58 20.28
N PHE A 117 15.62 -19.03 20.19
CA PHE A 117 16.64 -18.36 19.37
C PHE A 117 16.22 -18.28 17.89
N LYS A 118 15.75 -19.39 17.32
CA LYS A 118 15.30 -19.41 15.92
C LYS A 118 14.09 -18.48 15.70
N GLN A 119 13.12 -18.49 16.62
CA GLN A 119 11.95 -17.62 16.54
C GLN A 119 12.35 -16.13 16.57
N ALA A 120 13.25 -15.75 17.49
CA ALA A 120 13.75 -14.39 17.55
C ALA A 120 14.51 -13.97 16.29
N LEU A 121 15.29 -14.87 15.69
CA LEU A 121 15.97 -14.61 14.42
C LEU A 121 14.98 -14.39 13.26
N ASP A 122 13.95 -15.23 13.18
CA ASP A 122 12.90 -15.10 12.16
C ASP A 122 12.13 -13.78 12.33
N GLU A 123 11.79 -13.40 13.57
CA GLU A 123 11.16 -12.11 13.89
C GLU A 123 12.06 -10.91 13.55
N GLN A 124 13.36 -10.98 13.86
CA GLN A 124 14.33 -9.96 13.48
C GLN A 124 14.36 -9.78 11.95
N ALA A 125 14.46 -10.89 11.20
CA ALA A 125 14.48 -10.85 9.75
C ALA A 125 13.20 -10.24 9.16
N ILE A 126 12.03 -10.50 9.77
CA ILE A 126 10.76 -9.88 9.37
C ILE A 126 10.79 -8.37 9.61
N LYS A 127 11.20 -7.93 10.80
CA LYS A 127 11.29 -6.50 11.17
C LYS A 127 12.28 -5.76 10.28
N GLU A 128 13.44 -6.35 9.98
CA GLU A 128 14.44 -5.76 9.09
C GLU A 128 13.93 -5.62 7.65
N ARG A 129 13.24 -6.64 7.12
CA ARG A 129 12.60 -6.57 5.80
C ARG A 129 11.55 -5.47 5.77
N PHE A 130 10.79 -5.30 6.85
CA PHE A 130 9.81 -4.24 6.98
C PHE A 130 10.47 -2.85 7.04
N ALA A 131 11.50 -2.68 7.86
CA ALA A 131 12.30 -1.45 7.93
C ALA A 131 12.91 -1.10 6.56
N MET A 132 13.37 -2.09 5.80
CA MET A 132 13.88 -1.89 4.43
C MET A 132 12.79 -1.38 3.49
N LYS A 133 11.55 -1.87 3.61
CA LYS A 133 10.41 -1.36 2.82
C LYS A 133 10.13 0.10 3.15
N ILE A 134 10.12 0.47 4.44
CA ILE A 134 9.95 1.85 4.89
C ILE A 134 11.06 2.75 4.33
N LYS A 135 12.33 2.35 4.50
CA LYS A 135 13.49 3.08 3.96
C LYS A 135 13.36 3.28 2.45
N LYS A 136 12.99 2.25 1.71
CA LYS A 136 12.81 2.32 0.25
C LYS A 136 11.67 3.26 -0.14
N ALA A 137 10.55 3.22 0.58
CA ALA A 137 9.43 4.12 0.36
C ALA A 137 9.83 5.58 0.61
N MET A 138 10.54 5.85 1.73
CA MET A 138 11.08 7.17 2.04
C MET A 138 12.05 7.68 0.98
N THR A 139 13.00 6.84 0.52
CA THR A 139 13.97 7.24 -0.51
C THR A 139 13.30 7.54 -1.84
N ASN A 140 12.28 6.74 -2.21
CA ASN A 140 11.55 6.96 -3.45
C ASN A 140 10.72 8.24 -3.38
N ALA A 141 10.02 8.47 -2.26
CA ALA A 141 9.19 9.64 -2.03
C ALA A 141 9.96 10.90 -1.62
N LYS A 142 11.26 10.79 -1.35
CA LYS A 142 12.08 11.89 -0.82
C LYS A 142 11.50 12.50 0.46
N LEU A 143 10.91 11.65 1.31
CA LEU A 143 10.26 12.04 2.57
C LEU A 143 11.22 11.86 3.76
N SER A 144 11.13 12.77 4.74
CA SER A 144 11.74 12.58 6.05
C SER A 144 10.90 11.60 6.90
N ALA A 145 11.49 11.06 7.97
CA ALA A 145 10.78 10.15 8.88
C ALA A 145 9.60 10.85 9.57
N GLU A 146 9.76 12.14 9.88
CA GLU A 146 8.73 12.98 10.49
C GLU A 146 7.57 13.22 9.53
N GLN A 147 7.85 13.53 8.27
CA GLN A 147 6.82 13.70 7.24
C GLN A 147 6.04 12.39 7.01
N LEU A 148 6.73 11.26 7.01
CA LEU A 148 6.05 9.96 6.91
C LEU A 148 5.18 9.69 8.14
N GLN A 149 5.66 10.01 9.33
CA GLN A 149 4.88 9.86 10.56
C GLN A 149 3.62 10.75 10.53
N GLU A 150 3.70 11.97 10.02
CA GLU A 150 2.54 12.85 9.84
C GLU A 150 1.49 12.25 8.90
N ILE A 151 1.93 11.63 7.80
CA ILE A 151 1.04 10.94 6.85
C ILE A 151 0.35 9.74 7.52
N VAL A 152 1.10 8.97 8.32
CA VAL A 152 0.54 7.84 9.07
C VAL A 152 -0.45 8.32 10.12
N ASP A 153 -0.11 9.38 10.86
CA ASP A 153 -0.99 9.96 11.89
C ASP A 153 -2.33 10.40 11.27
N LYS A 154 -2.30 11.04 10.09
CA LYS A 154 -3.51 11.38 9.32
C LYS A 154 -4.33 10.16 8.90
N ASP A 155 -3.69 9.07 8.47
CA ASP A 155 -4.40 7.83 8.11
C ASP A 155 -4.99 7.13 9.34
N VAL A 156 -4.34 7.22 10.51
CA VAL A 156 -4.89 6.73 11.78
C VAL A 156 -6.16 7.51 12.15
N GLU A 157 -6.12 8.84 12.10
CA GLU A 157 -7.29 9.69 12.35
C GLU A 157 -8.43 9.38 11.39
N HIS A 158 -8.14 9.31 10.09
CA HIS A 158 -9.13 8.93 9.08
C HIS A 158 -9.75 7.55 9.36
N THR A 159 -8.92 6.59 9.77
CA THR A 159 -9.38 5.24 10.11
C THR A 159 -10.27 5.24 11.35
N LYS A 160 -9.94 6.02 12.37
CA LYS A 160 -10.80 6.20 13.56
C LYS A 160 -12.15 6.81 13.18
N GLU A 161 -12.17 7.84 12.34
CA GLU A 161 -13.42 8.41 11.83
C GLU A 161 -14.28 7.40 11.07
N LEU A 162 -13.66 6.51 10.29
CA LEU A 162 -14.38 5.46 9.58
C LEU A 162 -15.02 4.45 10.55
N TYR A 163 -14.26 4.00 11.56
CA TYR A 163 -14.80 3.13 12.61
C TYR A 163 -15.95 3.80 13.37
N GLU A 164 -15.79 5.08 13.75
CA GLU A 164 -16.86 5.85 14.38
C GLU A 164 -18.09 5.99 13.47
N LYS A 165 -17.93 6.12 12.15
CA LYS A 165 -19.05 6.18 11.19
C LYS A 165 -19.72 4.83 10.94
N GLU A 166 -18.98 3.73 10.97
CA GLU A 166 -19.55 2.38 10.84
C GLU A 166 -20.31 1.97 12.12
N ASP A 167 -19.76 2.26 13.29
CA ASP A 167 -20.42 2.04 14.57
C ASP A 167 -21.58 3.02 14.81
N SER A 168 -21.51 4.22 14.23
CA SER A 168 -22.54 5.23 14.41
C SER A 168 -23.62 5.21 13.32
N LYS A 169 -24.82 4.85 13.78
CA LYS A 169 -26.14 5.45 13.48
C LYS A 169 -27.17 4.59 12.79
N LYS A 170 -26.82 3.58 11.99
CA LYS A 170 -27.85 2.72 11.36
C LYS A 170 -28.00 1.38 12.03
N ILE A 171 -26.91 0.62 12.18
CA ILE A 171 -27.00 -0.74 12.71
C ILE A 171 -27.23 -0.71 14.23
N ASN A 172 -26.42 0.03 14.98
CA ASN A 172 -26.59 0.12 16.43
C ASN A 172 -27.90 0.83 16.84
N ALA A 173 -28.37 1.82 16.07
CA ALA A 173 -29.67 2.44 16.31
C ALA A 173 -30.83 1.47 15.99
N TYR A 174 -30.76 0.77 14.85
CA TYR A 174 -31.74 -0.25 14.46
C TYR A 174 -31.80 -1.41 15.46
N VAL A 175 -30.65 -1.93 15.91
CA VAL A 175 -30.58 -3.00 16.91
C VAL A 175 -31.17 -2.53 18.25
N LYS A 176 -30.90 -1.29 18.66
CA LYS A 176 -31.43 -0.73 19.90
C LYS A 176 -32.93 -0.40 19.83
N GLU A 177 -33.45 -0.10 18.64
CA GLU A 177 -34.88 0.07 18.36
C GLU A 177 -35.63 -1.27 18.39
N ILE A 178 -35.08 -2.31 17.77
CA ILE A 178 -35.73 -3.64 17.67
C ILE A 178 -35.54 -4.46 18.97
N TRP A 179 -34.41 -4.35 19.65
CA TRP A 179 -34.09 -5.08 20.89
C TRP A 179 -33.66 -4.12 22.03
N PRO A 180 -34.62 -3.44 22.68
CA PRO A 180 -34.32 -2.43 23.71
C PRO A 180 -33.74 -3.01 25.01
N GLU A 181 -34.06 -4.25 25.37
CA GLU A 181 -33.63 -4.88 26.63
C GLU A 181 -32.50 -5.91 26.47
N ASN A 182 -32.34 -6.53 25.29
CA ASN A 182 -31.35 -7.61 25.05
C ASN A 182 -30.84 -7.61 23.60
N ALA A 183 -30.10 -6.56 23.23
CA ALA A 183 -29.45 -6.49 21.92
C ALA A 183 -28.43 -7.64 21.75
N PRO A 184 -28.51 -8.45 20.68
CA PRO A 184 -27.47 -9.43 20.38
C PRO A 184 -26.14 -8.72 20.10
N SER A 185 -25.06 -9.21 20.70
CA SER A 185 -23.70 -8.70 20.47
C SER A 185 -23.30 -8.92 19.02
N LEU A 186 -23.14 -7.83 18.26
CA LEU A 186 -22.58 -7.83 16.91
C LEU A 186 -21.04 -7.94 16.97
N ARG A 187 -20.53 -9.10 17.37
CA ARG A 187 -19.11 -9.45 17.26
C ARG A 187 -18.90 -10.46 16.15
#